data_AF-A0A8T0EIV1-F1
#
_entry.id   AF-A0A8T0EIV1-F1
#
_cell.length_a   1.000
_cell.length_b   1.000
_cell.length_c   1.000
_cell.angle_alpha   90.00
_cell.angle_beta   90.00
_cell.angle_gamma   90.00
#
_symmetry.space_group_name_H-M   'P 1'
#
loop_
_entity.id
_entity.type
_entity.pdbx_description
1 polymer ?
#
loop_
_entity_poly.entity_id
_entity_poly.type
_entity_poly.pdbx_seq_one_letter_code
_entity_poly.pdbx_strand_id
1 'polypeptide(L)'
;MSVFRNIISLTNKRYLGIGNFLGQRLLSQQATAAVRKESEDKEYVDKPLSQLAEYRFIYPEFLPDPKFEFRNKVREKLEREDMLKRRTVIDIPEFYVGFVLAVFCSDPFLLREKKTFFWKMHGKKHIGVKLNPPPWFAKWEQRNLKGIEPLGELHWKRRRILRTKIQPMQVLDNYDLMKQYRRSIPEEDQQEIWEDVDKHKANFPARKQIWKRALQKAKPKPSS
;
A
#
# COMPACT_ATOMS: atom_id res chain seq x y z
N MET A 1 28.00 66.35 19.51
CA MET A 1 28.77 66.45 20.78
C MET A 1 29.14 65.01 21.14
N SER A 2 30.35 64.53 20.80
CA SER A 2 31.55 64.60 21.66
C SER A 2 31.27 63.84 22.98
N VAL A 3 32.04 62.88 23.49
CA VAL A 3 33.47 62.57 23.36
C VAL A 3 33.70 61.25 24.13
N PHE A 4 34.38 60.28 23.52
CA PHE A 4 35.60 59.62 24.01
C PHE A 4 35.75 58.98 25.43
N ARG A 5 36.39 57.78 25.40
CA ARG A 5 37.56 57.30 26.22
C ARG A 5 37.26 56.78 27.63
N ASN A 6 37.96 55.78 28.21
CA ASN A 6 39.14 54.98 27.82
C ASN A 6 39.40 53.88 28.87
N ILE A 7 39.98 52.74 28.40
CA ILE A 7 41.22 52.04 28.81
C ILE A 7 41.43 51.69 30.31
N ILE A 8 41.82 50.44 30.62
CA ILE A 8 43.14 49.95 31.17
C ILE A 8 42.83 48.50 31.67
N SER A 9 43.61 47.42 31.50
CA SER A 9 44.93 47.13 30.91
C SER A 9 45.23 45.61 30.95
N LEU A 10 46.02 45.11 29.97
CA LEU A 10 47.26 44.30 30.06
C LEU A 10 47.26 42.98 30.90
N THR A 11 47.90 41.86 30.53
CA THR A 11 49.10 41.60 29.71
C THR A 11 49.18 40.14 29.23
N ASN A 12 49.85 39.95 28.10
CA ASN A 12 50.37 38.69 27.55
C ASN A 12 51.62 38.21 28.29
N LYS A 13 51.85 36.88 28.35
CA LYS A 13 53.20 36.28 28.32
C LYS A 13 53.18 34.88 27.72
N ARG A 14 53.77 34.76 26.52
CA ARG A 14 54.24 33.52 25.89
C ARG A 14 55.64 33.19 26.40
N TYR A 15 55.96 31.91 26.53
CA TYR A 15 57.33 31.40 26.37
C TYR A 15 57.33 30.08 25.59
N LEU A 16 58.33 29.95 24.72
CA LEU A 16 58.68 28.83 23.84
C LEU A 16 59.89 28.06 24.41
N GLY A 17 60.04 26.79 24.03
CA GLY A 17 61.26 25.96 24.14
C GLY A 17 60.88 24.47 24.18
N ILE A 18 60.96 23.68 23.10
CA ILE A 18 62.12 23.07 22.39
C ILE A 18 63.00 22.20 23.30
N GLY A 19 63.04 20.89 23.02
CA GLY A 19 64.05 19.94 23.54
C GLY A 19 63.68 18.46 23.37
N ASN A 20 64.14 17.84 22.28
CA ASN A 20 63.99 16.42 21.93
C ASN A 20 64.92 15.49 22.74
N PHE A 21 64.62 14.18 22.83
CA PHE A 21 65.50 13.00 22.61
C PHE A 21 64.80 11.74 23.19
N LEU A 22 64.29 10.80 22.37
CA LEU A 22 64.93 9.60 21.78
C LEU A 22 64.81 8.34 22.66
N GLY A 23 64.08 7.31 22.19
CA GLY A 23 64.05 6.00 22.86
C GLY A 23 62.94 5.01 22.45
N GLN A 24 63.03 4.48 21.23
CA GLN A 24 62.64 3.11 20.77
C GLN A 24 61.31 2.46 21.25
N ARG A 25 60.40 2.10 20.31
CA ARG A 25 60.34 0.77 19.67
C ARG A 25 59.17 0.63 18.66
N LEU A 26 59.43 -0.20 17.67
CA LEU A 26 58.70 -0.52 16.44
C LEU A 26 57.51 -1.49 16.62
N LEU A 27 56.67 -1.51 15.56
CA LEU A 27 55.65 -2.51 15.14
C LEU A 27 54.31 -2.50 15.91
N SER A 28 53.15 -2.37 15.27
CA SER A 28 52.73 -2.96 14.00
C SER A 28 51.77 -2.05 13.21
N GLN A 29 51.96 -2.06 11.89
CA GLN A 29 50.96 -1.65 10.91
C GLN A 29 49.80 -2.64 10.99
N GLN A 30 48.58 -2.17 11.27
CA GLN A 30 47.26 -2.71 10.84
C GLN A 30 46.15 -2.28 11.82
N ALA A 31 45.66 -1.04 11.70
CA ALA A 31 44.36 -0.67 12.29
C ALA A 31 43.70 0.59 11.66
N THR A 32 44.01 0.92 10.40
CA THR A 32 43.37 2.05 9.69
C THR A 32 42.78 1.64 8.33
N ALA A 33 42.38 0.37 8.21
CA ALA A 33 41.72 -0.19 7.03
C ALA A 33 40.32 -0.77 7.33
N ALA A 34 39.69 -0.37 8.45
CA ALA A 34 38.33 -0.78 8.81
C ALA A 34 37.43 0.43 9.16
N VAL A 35 37.82 1.62 8.71
CA VAL A 35 36.98 2.81 8.65
C VAL A 35 36.85 3.11 7.16
N ARG A 36 35.62 3.17 6.64
CA ARG A 36 35.21 3.13 5.22
C ARG A 36 34.92 1.73 4.69
N LYS A 37 33.83 1.13 5.18
CA LYS A 37 32.79 0.70 4.25
C LYS A 37 31.67 1.70 4.40
N GLU A 38 31.69 2.66 3.48
CA GLU A 38 30.59 3.56 3.21
C GLU A 38 29.30 2.73 3.19
N SER A 39 28.31 3.15 3.97
CA SER A 39 26.94 2.77 3.72
C SER A 39 26.68 3.11 2.26
N GLU A 40 26.55 2.09 1.42
CA GLU A 40 26.10 2.24 0.06
C GLU A 40 24.79 3.02 0.12
N ASP A 41 24.85 4.31 -0.23
CA ASP A 41 23.68 5.09 -0.57
C ASP A 41 23.04 4.32 -1.72
N LYS A 42 22.04 3.49 -1.41
CA LYS A 42 21.14 2.96 -2.42
C LYS A 42 20.51 4.18 -3.04
N GLU A 43 21.06 4.59 -4.18
CA GLU A 43 20.48 5.57 -5.07
C GLU A 43 19.03 5.15 -5.26
N TYR A 44 18.13 5.86 -4.58
CA TYR A 44 16.70 5.58 -4.63
C TYR A 44 16.30 5.98 -6.05
N VAL A 45 16.39 5.01 -6.95
CA VAL A 45 15.78 5.12 -8.26
C VAL A 45 14.31 5.33 -7.95
N ASP A 46 13.87 6.59 -8.03
CA ASP A 46 12.48 7.00 -7.88
C ASP A 46 11.67 6.20 -8.90
N LYS A 47 11.25 4.99 -8.53
CA LYS A 47 10.24 4.26 -9.27
C LYS A 47 9.08 5.24 -9.34
N PRO A 48 8.59 5.59 -10.53
CA PRO A 48 7.64 6.68 -10.65
C PRO A 48 6.48 6.39 -9.71
N LEU A 49 6.23 7.28 -8.75
CA LEU A 49 5.19 7.11 -7.72
C LEU A 49 3.82 6.72 -8.31
N SER A 50 3.60 7.05 -9.59
CA SER A 50 2.49 6.58 -10.43
C SER A 50 2.32 5.06 -10.45
N GLN A 51 3.40 4.29 -10.64
CA GLN A 51 3.35 2.82 -10.69
C GLN A 51 2.97 2.20 -9.34
N LEU A 52 3.46 2.79 -8.24
CA LEU A 52 3.11 2.35 -6.88
C LEU A 52 1.64 2.64 -6.56
N ALA A 53 1.15 3.81 -6.97
CA ALA A 53 -0.25 4.19 -6.84
C ALA A 53 -1.17 3.24 -7.64
N GLU A 54 -0.74 2.78 -8.82
CA GLU A 54 -1.47 1.80 -9.62
C GLU A 54 -1.55 0.43 -8.93
N TYR A 55 -0.45 -0.07 -8.35
CA TYR A 55 -0.43 -1.37 -7.66
C TYR A 55 -1.38 -1.45 -6.47
N ARG A 56 -1.60 -0.34 -5.76
CA ARG A 56 -2.60 -0.26 -4.70
C ARG A 56 -4.00 -0.64 -5.19
N PHE A 57 -4.37 -0.26 -6.42
CA PHE A 57 -5.69 -0.54 -6.98
C PHE A 57 -5.76 -1.89 -7.68
N ILE A 58 -4.66 -2.35 -8.25
CA ILE A 58 -4.59 -3.63 -8.98
C ILE A 58 -4.54 -4.81 -7.99
N TYR A 59 -3.84 -4.66 -6.87
CA TYR A 59 -3.63 -5.73 -5.88
C TYR A 59 -4.02 -5.31 -4.46
N PRO A 60 -5.31 -5.01 -4.21
CA PRO A 60 -5.76 -4.61 -2.89
C PRO A 60 -5.56 -5.71 -1.83
N GLU A 61 -5.58 -6.98 -2.22
CA GLU A 61 -5.37 -8.12 -1.31
C GLU A 61 -3.96 -8.25 -0.72
N PHE A 62 -2.95 -7.62 -1.33
CA PHE A 62 -1.58 -7.70 -0.81
C PHE A 62 -1.26 -6.66 0.25
N LEU A 63 -2.13 -5.66 0.43
CA LEU A 63 -1.96 -4.64 1.45
C LEU A 63 -2.16 -5.27 2.84
N PRO A 64 -1.31 -4.94 3.83
CA PRO A 64 -1.49 -5.39 5.19
C PRO A 64 -2.75 -4.77 5.78
N ASP A 65 -3.33 -5.47 6.76
CA ASP A 65 -4.47 -4.94 7.49
C ASP A 65 -4.09 -3.63 8.20
N PRO A 66 -4.91 -2.57 8.10
CA PRO A 66 -4.65 -1.29 8.79
C PRO A 66 -4.64 -1.43 10.32
N LYS A 67 -5.25 -2.49 10.85
CA LYS A 67 -5.30 -2.74 12.30
C LYS A 67 -4.05 -3.50 12.73
N PHE A 68 -3.11 -2.76 13.31
CA PHE A 68 -1.80 -3.28 13.75
C PHE A 68 -1.87 -4.43 14.78
N GLU A 69 -2.97 -4.56 15.53
CA GLU A 69 -3.13 -5.55 16.61
C GLU A 69 -2.93 -7.01 16.16
N PHE A 70 -3.28 -7.33 14.91
CA PHE A 70 -3.27 -8.70 14.40
C PHE A 70 -2.22 -8.92 13.30
N ARG A 71 -1.26 -8.01 13.21
CA ARG A 71 -0.30 -7.95 12.11
C ARG A 71 0.89 -8.87 12.35
N ASN A 72 1.28 -9.64 11.33
CA ASN A 72 2.45 -10.52 11.40
C ASN A 72 3.19 -10.57 10.06
N LYS A 73 4.40 -9.98 10.04
CA LYS A 73 5.23 -9.83 8.84
C LYS A 73 5.55 -11.16 8.15
N VAL A 74 5.86 -12.20 8.93
CA VAL A 74 6.22 -13.52 8.37
C VAL A 74 5.01 -14.18 7.72
N ARG A 75 3.85 -14.12 8.39
CA ARG A 75 2.60 -14.67 7.87
C ARG A 75 2.20 -13.98 6.56
N GLU A 76 2.17 -12.65 6.56
CA GLU A 76 1.81 -11.85 5.37
C GLU A 76 2.75 -12.11 4.19
N LYS A 77 4.05 -12.32 4.44
CA LYS A 77 5.03 -12.66 3.40
C LYS A 77 4.79 -14.03 2.79
N LEU A 78 4.54 -15.05 3.62
CA LEU A 78 4.23 -16.41 3.15
C LEU A 78 2.90 -16.45 2.38
N GLU A 79 1.88 -15.76 2.87
CA GLU A 79 0.58 -15.65 2.20
C GLU A 79 0.73 -14.99 0.82
N ARG A 80 1.51 -13.91 0.73
CA ARG A 80 1.80 -13.24 -0.55
C ARG A 80 2.53 -14.14 -1.52
N GLU A 81 3.56 -14.86 -1.06
CA GLU A 81 4.31 -15.79 -1.90
C GLU A 81 3.40 -16.89 -2.47
N ASP A 82 2.55 -17.48 -1.63
CA ASP A 82 1.57 -18.49 -2.06
C ASP A 82 0.55 -17.89 -3.05
N MET A 83 -0.01 -16.71 -2.76
CA MET A 83 -0.94 -16.03 -3.65
C MET A 83 -0.31 -15.71 -5.03
N LEU A 84 0.95 -15.28 -5.08
CA LEU A 84 1.65 -15.00 -6.34
C LEU A 84 1.87 -16.28 -7.14
N LYS A 85 2.33 -17.36 -6.50
CA LYS A 85 2.47 -18.68 -7.14
C LYS A 85 1.14 -19.16 -7.72
N ARG A 86 0.02 -19.00 -7.00
CA ARG A 86 -1.32 -19.39 -7.51
C ARG A 86 -1.76 -18.57 -8.73
N ARG A 87 -1.38 -17.29 -8.80
CA ARG A 87 -1.64 -16.41 -9.97
C ARG A 87 -0.84 -16.80 -11.21
N THR A 88 0.23 -17.58 -11.08
CA THR A 88 0.92 -18.15 -12.27
C THR A 88 0.08 -19.22 -12.95
N VAL A 89 -0.76 -19.92 -12.18
CA VAL A 89 -1.61 -21.03 -12.66
C VAL A 89 -2.95 -20.50 -13.13
N ILE A 90 -3.57 -19.58 -12.36
CA ILE A 90 -4.89 -19.01 -12.63
C ILE A 90 -4.74 -17.55 -13.05
N ASP A 91 -5.15 -17.24 -14.28
CA ASP A 91 -5.20 -15.88 -14.80
C ASP A 91 -6.39 -15.12 -14.18
N ILE A 92 -6.12 -14.28 -13.19
CA ILE A 92 -7.14 -13.41 -12.56
C ILE A 92 -7.21 -12.09 -13.34
N PRO A 93 -8.37 -11.70 -13.91
CA PRO A 93 -8.55 -10.41 -14.55
C PRO A 93 -8.71 -9.29 -13.52
N GLU A 94 -8.51 -8.05 -13.96
CA GLU A 94 -8.85 -6.86 -13.18
C GLU A 94 -10.37 -6.68 -13.14
N PHE A 95 -10.93 -6.49 -11.94
CA PHE A 95 -12.36 -6.23 -11.77
C PHE A 95 -12.61 -5.26 -10.63
N TYR A 96 -13.65 -4.45 -10.78
CA TYR A 96 -14.06 -3.49 -9.76
C TYR A 96 -15.45 -3.82 -9.24
N VAL A 97 -15.79 -3.18 -8.12
CA VAL A 97 -17.05 -3.44 -7.45
C VAL A 97 -18.21 -2.97 -8.35
N GLY A 98 -19.18 -3.86 -8.58
CA GLY A 98 -20.29 -3.66 -9.52
C GLY A 98 -20.16 -4.49 -10.81
N PHE A 99 -18.98 -5.06 -11.11
CA PHE A 99 -18.77 -5.95 -12.25
C PHE A 99 -19.45 -7.32 -12.00
N VAL A 100 -19.92 -7.93 -13.08
CA VAL A 100 -20.46 -9.29 -13.09
C VAL A 100 -19.39 -10.22 -13.64
N LEU A 101 -19.01 -11.22 -12.85
CA LEU A 101 -17.99 -12.20 -13.22
C LEU A 101 -18.61 -13.59 -13.26
N ALA A 102 -18.16 -14.40 -14.21
CA ALA A 102 -18.46 -15.82 -14.26
C ALA A 102 -17.25 -16.59 -13.72
N VAL A 103 -17.44 -17.33 -12.63
CA VAL A 103 -16.40 -18.17 -12.01
C VAL A 103 -16.77 -19.62 -12.21
N PHE A 104 -15.81 -20.41 -12.67
CA PHE A 104 -15.95 -21.87 -12.78
C PHE A 104 -15.39 -22.51 -11.52
N CYS A 105 -16.20 -23.32 -10.85
CA CYS A 105 -15.78 -24.11 -9.69
C CYS A 105 -15.88 -25.60 -10.01
N SER A 106 -14.85 -26.35 -9.61
CA SER A 106 -14.84 -27.81 -9.64
C SER A 106 -15.21 -28.29 -8.24
N ASP A 107 -16.38 -28.93 -8.11
CA ASP A 107 -16.87 -29.51 -6.86
C ASP A 107 -17.02 -31.02 -7.06
N PRO A 108 -16.31 -31.85 -6.27
CA PRO A 108 -16.31 -33.30 -6.42
C PRO A 108 -17.68 -33.95 -6.14
N PHE A 109 -18.59 -33.26 -5.45
CA PHE A 109 -19.91 -33.81 -5.10
C PHE A 109 -21.00 -33.53 -6.15
N LEU A 110 -20.68 -32.81 -7.23
CA LEU A 110 -21.64 -32.42 -8.26
C LEU A 110 -21.50 -33.29 -9.52
N LEU A 111 -22.61 -33.95 -9.90
CA LEU A 111 -22.67 -34.92 -11.01
C LEU A 111 -22.31 -34.33 -12.40
N ARG A 112 -22.43 -33.00 -12.58
CA ARG A 112 -21.88 -32.29 -13.74
C ARG A 112 -20.59 -31.61 -13.29
N GLU A 113 -19.48 -32.02 -13.87
CA GLU A 113 -18.11 -31.74 -13.42
C GLU A 113 -17.71 -30.24 -13.37
N LYS A 114 -18.52 -29.31 -13.90
CA LYS A 114 -18.21 -27.87 -13.90
C LYS A 114 -19.48 -27.03 -13.80
N LYS A 115 -19.62 -26.23 -12.73
CA LYS A 115 -20.68 -25.20 -12.62
C LYS A 115 -20.10 -23.81 -12.87
N THR A 116 -20.87 -22.99 -13.59
CA THR A 116 -20.58 -21.56 -13.79
C THR A 116 -21.44 -20.77 -12.81
N PHE A 117 -20.82 -20.03 -11.91
CA PHE A 117 -21.52 -19.12 -11.01
C PHE A 117 -21.33 -17.68 -11.48
N PHE A 118 -22.43 -16.97 -11.63
CA PHE A 118 -22.40 -15.53 -11.84
C PHE A 118 -22.31 -14.85 -10.49
N TRP A 119 -21.19 -14.20 -10.23
CA TRP A 119 -21.01 -13.39 -9.05
C TRP A 119 -21.14 -11.92 -9.40
N LYS A 120 -21.89 -11.18 -8.58
CA LYS A 120 -21.97 -9.72 -8.65
C LYS A 120 -21.37 -9.12 -7.40
N MET A 121 -20.23 -8.47 -7.54
CA MET A 121 -19.63 -7.71 -6.45
C MET A 121 -20.50 -6.50 -6.14
N HIS A 122 -20.99 -6.37 -4.91
CA HIS A 122 -21.82 -5.24 -4.51
C HIS A 122 -20.96 -4.04 -4.11
N GLY A 123 -21.05 -2.96 -4.90
CA GLY A 123 -20.23 -1.76 -4.73
C GLY A 123 -21.02 -0.49 -4.53
N LYS A 124 -20.28 0.62 -4.38
CA LYS A 124 -20.87 1.96 -4.43
C LYS A 124 -21.46 2.16 -5.83
N LYS A 125 -22.79 2.05 -5.92
CA LYS A 125 -23.52 2.38 -7.15
C LYS A 125 -23.74 3.89 -7.16
N HIS A 126 -23.41 4.53 -8.28
CA HIS A 126 -23.80 5.92 -8.52
C HIS A 126 -25.29 6.05 -8.88
N ILE A 127 -25.93 4.93 -9.22
CA ILE A 127 -27.36 4.81 -9.48
C ILE A 127 -28.08 4.64 -8.15
N GLY A 128 -29.06 5.51 -7.87
CA GLY A 128 -29.92 5.41 -6.69
C GLY A 128 -30.68 4.09 -6.69
N VAL A 129 -30.45 3.25 -5.68
CA VAL A 129 -31.23 2.02 -5.48
C VAL A 129 -32.36 2.31 -4.51
N LYS A 130 -33.61 2.14 -4.96
CA LYS A 130 -34.79 2.17 -4.09
C LYS A 130 -34.79 0.94 -3.19
N LEU A 131 -34.87 1.14 -1.88
CA LEU A 131 -35.03 0.04 -0.93
C LEU A 131 -36.48 -0.45 -0.88
N ASN A 132 -36.65 -1.75 -0.64
CA ASN A 132 -37.94 -2.33 -0.28
C ASN A 132 -38.49 -1.69 1.01
N PRO A 133 -39.80 -1.79 1.30
CA PRO A 133 -40.33 -1.34 2.58
C PRO A 133 -39.70 -2.11 3.76
N PRO A 134 -39.69 -1.52 4.97
CA PRO A 134 -39.16 -2.17 6.18
C PRO A 134 -39.97 -3.44 6.56
N PRO A 135 -39.39 -4.39 7.32
CA PRO A 135 -38.12 -4.32 8.05
C PRO A 135 -36.88 -4.76 7.23
N TRP A 136 -35.79 -4.01 7.36
CA TRP A 136 -34.49 -4.36 6.77
C TRP A 136 -33.60 -5.11 7.76
N PHE A 137 -32.68 -5.92 7.22
CA PHE A 137 -31.65 -6.62 8.00
C PHE A 137 -30.78 -5.67 8.84
N ALA A 138 -30.51 -4.46 8.33
CA ALA A 138 -29.73 -3.45 9.04
C ALA A 138 -30.37 -2.07 8.90
N LYS A 139 -30.02 -1.17 9.83
CA LYS A 139 -30.44 0.23 9.82
C LYS A 139 -29.61 1.03 8.80
N TRP A 140 -29.85 0.78 7.52
CA TRP A 140 -29.11 1.40 6.42
C TRP A 140 -29.17 2.93 6.42
N GLU A 141 -30.30 3.46 6.87
CA GLU A 141 -30.53 4.85 7.28
C GLU A 141 -29.37 5.50 8.05
N GLN A 142 -28.72 4.75 8.95
CA GLN A 142 -27.67 5.27 9.84
C GLN A 142 -26.29 5.31 9.18
N ARG A 143 -26.10 4.59 8.08
CA ARG A 143 -24.83 4.53 7.36
C ARG A 143 -24.90 5.58 6.26
N ASN A 144 -23.95 6.53 6.23
CA ASN A 144 -23.82 7.55 5.17
C ASN A 144 -23.39 6.91 3.83
N LEU A 145 -24.25 6.06 3.26
CA LEU A 145 -24.02 5.35 2.03
C LEU A 145 -24.41 6.24 0.85
N LYS A 146 -23.49 6.40 -0.10
CA LYS A 146 -23.75 7.05 -1.38
C LYS A 146 -24.31 5.98 -2.34
N GLY A 147 -25.49 6.22 -2.92
CA GLY A 147 -26.11 5.29 -3.90
C GLY A 147 -27.43 4.64 -3.48
N ILE A 148 -28.00 5.03 -2.34
CA ILE A 148 -29.36 4.65 -1.96
C ILE A 148 -30.25 5.86 -2.25
N GLU A 149 -31.41 5.65 -2.87
CA GLU A 149 -32.39 6.74 -2.98
C GLU A 149 -32.74 7.26 -1.57
N PRO A 150 -33.01 8.57 -1.40
CA PRO A 150 -33.43 9.09 -0.12
C PRO A 150 -34.55 8.23 0.46
N LEU A 151 -34.29 7.61 1.62
CA LEU A 151 -35.31 6.84 2.32
C LEU A 151 -36.49 7.79 2.53
N GLY A 152 -37.69 7.36 2.11
CA GLY A 152 -38.92 8.17 2.18
C GLY A 152 -39.34 8.50 3.61
N GLU A 153 -40.61 8.34 3.95
CA GLU A 153 -41.10 8.70 5.29
C GLU A 153 -40.59 7.77 6.38
N LEU A 154 -39.41 8.09 6.89
CA LEU A 154 -38.85 7.46 8.06
C LEU A 154 -39.55 7.99 9.32
N HIS A 155 -39.87 7.08 10.23
CA HIS A 155 -40.45 7.42 11.53
C HIS A 155 -39.64 8.50 12.28
N TRP A 156 -40.33 9.49 12.86
CA TRP A 156 -39.74 10.70 13.42
C TRP A 156 -38.66 10.45 14.49
N LYS A 157 -38.79 9.39 15.33
CA LYS A 157 -37.77 9.04 16.33
C LYS A 157 -36.43 8.70 15.67
N ARG A 158 -36.47 8.00 14.53
CA ARG A 158 -35.26 7.60 13.79
C ARG A 158 -34.61 8.82 13.13
N ARG A 159 -35.42 9.66 12.47
CA ARG A 159 -34.98 10.94 11.89
C ARG A 159 -34.29 11.85 12.91
N ARG A 160 -34.82 11.92 14.14
CA ARG A 160 -34.21 12.70 15.23
C ARG A 160 -32.83 12.16 15.58
N ILE A 161 -32.68 10.85 15.80
CA ILE A 161 -31.40 10.21 16.18
C ILE A 161 -30.33 10.42 15.09
N LEU A 162 -30.70 10.30 13.81
CA LEU A 162 -29.78 10.57 12.70
C LEU A 162 -29.21 11.98 12.77
N ARG A 163 -30.11 12.97 12.89
CA ARG A 163 -29.77 14.38 12.84
C ARG A 163 -28.94 14.81 14.05
N THR A 164 -29.29 14.34 15.25
CA THR A 164 -28.66 14.83 16.49
C THR A 164 -27.39 14.08 16.87
N LYS A 165 -27.25 12.81 16.48
CA LYS A 165 -26.11 11.97 16.92
C LYS A 165 -25.25 11.52 15.76
N ILE A 166 -25.86 10.88 14.77
CA ILE A 166 -25.12 10.09 13.77
C ILE A 166 -24.44 11.00 12.74
N GLN A 167 -25.16 11.97 12.17
CA GLN A 167 -24.59 12.90 11.18
C GLN A 167 -23.45 13.75 11.77
N PRO A 168 -23.58 14.39 12.94
CA PRO A 168 -22.47 15.15 13.53
C PRO A 168 -21.24 14.27 13.81
N MET A 169 -21.45 13.06 14.33
CA MET A 169 -20.37 12.11 14.61
C MET A 169 -19.63 11.67 13.33
N GLN A 170 -20.35 11.44 12.23
CA GLN A 170 -19.74 11.10 10.93
C GLN A 170 -19.00 12.27 10.29
N VAL A 171 -19.42 13.51 10.55
CA VAL A 171 -18.70 14.71 10.12
C VAL A 171 -17.37 14.81 10.88
N LEU A 172 -17.39 14.64 12.20
CA LEU A 172 -16.19 14.65 13.04
C LEU A 172 -15.19 13.56 12.63
N ASP A 173 -15.68 12.37 12.30
CA ASP A 173 -14.88 11.26 11.78
C ASP A 173 -14.05 11.62 10.53
N ASN A 174 -14.49 12.59 9.71
CA ASN A 174 -13.74 13.04 8.54
C ASN A 174 -12.53 13.91 8.93
N TYR A 175 -12.60 14.58 10.09
CA TYR A 175 -11.56 15.46 10.63
C TYR A 175 -10.64 14.78 11.64
N ASP A 176 -10.93 13.53 12.02
CA ASP A 176 -10.05 12.74 12.88
C ASP A 176 -8.81 12.28 12.07
N LEU A 177 -7.74 13.08 12.15
CA LEU A 177 -6.45 12.80 11.50
C LEU A 177 -5.83 11.49 12.00
N MET A 178 -6.01 11.14 13.26
CA MET A 178 -5.49 9.88 13.82
C MET A 178 -6.23 8.68 13.20
N LYS A 179 -7.53 8.81 12.94
CA LYS A 179 -8.30 7.79 12.22
C LYS A 179 -7.89 7.67 10.76
N GLN A 180 -7.52 8.78 10.11
CA GLN A 180 -6.94 8.76 8.76
C GLN A 180 -5.57 8.07 8.73
N TYR A 181 -4.69 8.41 9.67
CA TYR A 181 -3.37 7.80 9.81
C TYR A 181 -3.45 6.29 10.07
N ARG A 182 -4.34 5.85 10.99
CA ARG A 182 -4.58 4.41 11.24
C ARG A 182 -5.17 3.66 10.04
N ARG A 183 -5.74 4.36 9.06
CA ARG A 183 -6.24 3.76 7.81
C ARG A 183 -5.16 3.69 6.73
N SER A 184 -4.22 4.63 6.74
CA SER A 184 -3.08 4.61 5.82
C SER A 184 -2.05 3.60 6.29
N ILE A 185 -1.56 2.81 5.34
CA ILE A 185 -0.46 1.87 5.56
C ILE A 185 0.83 2.64 5.24
N PRO A 186 1.86 2.58 6.09
CA PRO A 186 3.13 3.26 5.84
C PRO A 186 3.77 2.78 4.53
N GLU A 187 4.50 3.67 3.84
CA GLU A 187 5.03 3.41 2.50
C GLU A 187 6.11 2.34 2.50
N GLU A 188 6.89 2.23 3.57
CA GLU A 188 7.98 1.26 3.71
C GLU A 188 7.45 -0.17 3.62
N ASP A 189 6.30 -0.42 4.25
CA ASP A 189 5.65 -1.73 4.20
C ASP A 189 5.06 -2.00 2.81
N GLN A 190 4.63 -0.97 2.08
CA GLN A 190 4.14 -1.12 0.71
C GLN A 190 5.29 -1.43 -0.26
N GLN A 191 6.46 -0.84 -0.05
CA GLN A 191 7.63 -1.04 -0.91
C GLN A 191 8.09 -2.51 -0.93
N GLU A 192 8.21 -3.17 0.24
CA GLU A 192 8.58 -4.60 0.31
C GLU A 192 7.61 -5.45 -0.52
N ILE A 193 6.31 -5.17 -0.39
CA ILE A 193 5.24 -5.90 -1.07
C ILE A 193 5.37 -5.75 -2.59
N TRP A 194 5.57 -4.52 -3.06
CA TRP A 194 5.63 -4.22 -4.49
C TRP A 194 6.91 -4.70 -5.14
N GLU A 195 8.03 -4.66 -4.44
CA GLU A 195 9.26 -5.30 -4.91
C GLU A 195 9.07 -6.80 -5.16
N ASP A 196 8.38 -7.50 -4.27
CA ASP A 196 8.12 -8.94 -4.43
C ASP A 196 7.17 -9.23 -5.61
N VAL A 197 6.16 -8.38 -5.81
CA VAL A 197 5.27 -8.46 -6.99
C VAL A 197 6.04 -8.20 -8.29
N ASP A 198 6.91 -7.18 -8.31
CA ASP A 198 7.75 -6.85 -9.48
C ASP A 198 8.69 -8.02 -9.81
N LYS A 199 9.39 -8.58 -8.81
CA LYS A 199 10.27 -9.75 -8.97
C LYS A 199 9.49 -10.93 -9.58
N HIS A 200 8.29 -11.20 -9.07
CA HIS A 200 7.45 -12.27 -9.58
C HIS A 200 7.01 -12.03 -11.03
N LYS A 201 6.59 -10.81 -11.38
CA LYS A 201 6.24 -10.44 -12.76
C LYS A 201 7.42 -10.58 -13.72
N ALA A 202 8.63 -10.24 -13.28
CA ALA A 202 9.85 -10.39 -14.06
C ALA A 202 10.19 -11.87 -14.32
N ASN A 203 10.03 -12.74 -13.31
CA ASN A 203 10.30 -14.17 -13.41
C ASN A 203 9.24 -14.94 -14.22
N PHE A 204 7.98 -14.51 -14.16
CA PHE A 204 6.86 -15.11 -14.87
C PHE A 204 6.25 -14.11 -15.85
N PRO A 205 6.97 -13.73 -16.92
CA PRO A 205 6.41 -12.85 -17.93
C PRO A 205 5.15 -13.52 -18.49
N ALA A 206 4.02 -12.81 -18.39
CA ALA A 206 2.69 -13.37 -18.58
C ALA A 206 2.64 -14.33 -19.77
N ARG A 207 2.13 -15.55 -19.51
CA ARG A 207 1.86 -16.61 -20.51
C ARG A 207 1.07 -16.09 -21.73
N LYS A 208 0.40 -14.94 -21.58
CA LYS A 208 -0.17 -14.08 -22.63
C LYS A 208 0.78 -13.86 -23.83
N GLN A 209 2.10 -13.76 -23.65
CA GLN A 209 3.02 -13.60 -24.79
C GLN A 209 3.14 -14.88 -25.63
N ILE A 210 3.13 -16.05 -25.01
CA ILE A 210 3.25 -17.33 -25.72
C ILE A 210 1.99 -17.60 -26.55
N TRP A 211 0.80 -17.41 -25.97
CA TRP A 211 -0.46 -17.60 -26.69
C TRP A 211 -0.66 -16.56 -27.81
N LYS A 212 -0.29 -15.28 -27.58
CA LYS A 212 -0.30 -14.24 -28.64
C LYS A 212 0.68 -14.57 -29.77
N ARG A 213 1.89 -15.05 -29.46
CA ARG A 213 2.87 -15.52 -30.46
C ARG A 213 2.35 -16.75 -31.23
N ALA A 214 1.68 -17.67 -30.54
CA ALA A 214 1.04 -18.83 -31.17
C ALA A 214 -0.10 -18.43 -32.11
N LEU A 215 -0.95 -17.49 -31.69
CA LEU A 215 -2.03 -16.90 -32.52
C LEU A 215 -1.50 -16.16 -33.75
N GLN A 216 -0.40 -15.41 -33.62
CA GLN A 216 0.23 -14.74 -34.76
C GLN A 216 0.86 -15.74 -35.74
N LYS A 217 1.46 -16.83 -35.23
CA LYS A 217 1.94 -17.95 -36.07
C LYS A 217 0.81 -18.71 -36.76
N ALA A 218 -0.37 -18.77 -36.16
CA ALA A 218 -1.54 -19.45 -36.70
C ALA A 218 -2.32 -18.62 -37.74
N LYS A 219 -1.93 -17.36 -38.00
CA LYS A 219 -2.54 -16.58 -39.08
C LYS A 219 -2.13 -17.20 -40.43
N PRO A 220 -3.08 -17.55 -41.31
CA PRO A 220 -2.75 -18.10 -42.62
C PRO A 220 -1.93 -17.07 -43.42
N LYS A 221 -0.86 -17.52 -44.08
CA LYS A 221 -0.06 -16.65 -44.96
C LYS A 221 -0.97 -16.14 -46.09
N PRO A 222 -0.95 -14.84 -46.41
CA PRO A 222 -1.73 -14.32 -47.52
C PRO A 222 -1.24 -15.00 -48.81
N SER A 223 -2.16 -15.63 -49.54
CA SER A 223 -1.90 -16.21 -50.85
C SER A 223 -1.48 -15.10 -51.80
N SER A 224 -0.23 -15.16 -52.29
CA SER A 224 0.27 -14.34 -53.39
C SER A 224 -0.27 -14.84 -54.73
#